data_AF-A0A7S2LXI2-F1
#
_entry.id   AF-A0A7S2LXI2-F1
#
_cell.length_a   1.000
_cell.length_b   1.000
_cell.length_c   1.000
_cell.angle_alpha   90.00
_cell.angle_beta   90.00
_cell.angle_gamma   90.00
#
_symmetry.space_group_name_H-M   'P 1'
#
loop_
_entity.id
_entity.type
_entity.pdbx_description
1 polymer ?
#
loop_
_entity_poly.entity_id
_entity_poly.type
_entity_poly.pdbx_seq_one_letter_code
_entity_poly.pdbx_strand_id
1 'polypeptide(L)'
;DLVRYCSDECQREHKSQHEEECKKRAAELRDELLFKLPESTNRGDCPICCLPLPLDLSKSMMQACCSKVICNGCEHANKMREAERRIGYKCPFCRTPIPDTDEADEMMMKRIEANDPEAM
;
A
#
# COMPACT_ATOMS: atom_id res chain seq x y z
N ASP A 1 -8.73 -11.30 -22.88
CA ASP A 1 -8.24 -10.45 -23.98
C ASP A 1 -9.38 -9.86 -24.79
N LEU A 2 -9.13 -8.75 -25.47
CA LEU A 2 -10.08 -8.16 -26.42
C LEU A 2 -10.10 -9.00 -27.72
N VAL A 3 -11.24 -8.95 -28.43
CA VAL A 3 -11.40 -9.66 -29.71
C VAL A 3 -10.35 -9.16 -30.71
N ARG A 4 -9.68 -10.11 -31.37
CA ARG A 4 -8.76 -9.85 -32.48
C ARG A 4 -9.45 -10.21 -33.79
N TYR A 5 -9.25 -9.40 -34.82
CA TYR A 5 -9.81 -9.63 -36.15
C TYR A 5 -8.73 -10.05 -37.13
N CYS A 6 -9.12 -10.84 -38.14
CA CYS A 6 -8.23 -11.23 -39.23
C CYS A 6 -8.07 -10.15 -40.31
N SER A 7 -9.01 -9.20 -40.39
CA SER A 7 -9.01 -8.08 -41.34
C SER A 7 -9.89 -6.91 -40.87
N ASP A 8 -9.69 -5.74 -41.47
CA ASP A 8 -10.53 -4.55 -41.23
C ASP A 8 -11.98 -4.74 -41.69
N GLU A 9 -12.21 -5.63 -42.66
CA GLU A 9 -13.55 -6.01 -43.13
C GLU A 9 -14.26 -6.85 -42.07
N CYS A 10 -13.61 -7.90 -41.57
CA CYS A 10 -14.10 -8.72 -40.47
C CYS A 10 -14.40 -7.88 -39.21
N GLN A 11 -13.54 -6.89 -38.91
CA GLN A 11 -13.81 -5.95 -37.81
C GLN A 11 -15.08 -5.14 -38.02
N ARG A 12 -15.29 -4.57 -39.20
CA ARG A 12 -16.48 -3.75 -39.49
C ARG A 12 -17.77 -4.56 -39.42
N GLU A 13 -17.74 -5.79 -39.90
CA GLU A 13 -18.93 -6.67 -39.94
C GLU A 13 -19.31 -7.20 -38.56
N HIS A 14 -18.33 -7.50 -37.69
CA HIS A 14 -18.60 -8.21 -36.43
C HIS A 14 -18.50 -7.35 -35.16
N LYS A 15 -17.90 -6.15 -35.21
CA LYS A 15 -17.71 -5.30 -34.02
C LYS A 15 -19.00 -5.03 -33.25
N SER A 16 -20.11 -4.77 -33.95
CA SER A 16 -21.40 -4.45 -33.31
C SER A 16 -21.95 -5.59 -32.46
N GLN A 17 -21.56 -6.85 -32.74
CA GLN A 17 -22.03 -8.02 -32.00
C GLN A 17 -21.48 -8.10 -30.57
N HIS A 18 -20.35 -7.45 -30.29
CA HIS A 18 -19.63 -7.58 -29.02
C HIS A 18 -19.01 -6.26 -28.53
N GLU A 19 -19.43 -5.12 -29.09
CA GLU A 19 -18.84 -3.80 -28.80
C GLU A 19 -18.92 -3.46 -27.31
N GLU A 20 -20.08 -3.66 -26.69
CA GLU A 20 -20.31 -3.35 -25.27
C GLU A 20 -19.51 -4.28 -24.35
N GLU A 21 -19.45 -5.57 -24.67
CA GLU A 21 -18.61 -6.53 -23.93
C GLU A 21 -17.12 -6.18 -24.04
N CYS A 22 -16.67 -5.77 -25.23
CA CYS A 22 -15.29 -5.32 -25.44
C CYS A 22 -14.98 -4.03 -24.66
N LYS A 23 -15.89 -3.05 -24.63
CA LYS A 23 -15.72 -1.83 -23.81
C LYS A 23 -15.63 -2.16 -22.33
N LYS A 24 -16.53 -3.02 -21.84
CA LYS A 24 -16.50 -3.48 -20.45
C LYS A 24 -15.19 -4.19 -20.13
N ARG A 25 -14.75 -5.12 -20.98
CA ARG A 25 -13.49 -5.83 -20.78
C ARG A 25 -12.27 -4.92 -20.84
N ALA A 26 -12.28 -3.91 -21.72
CA ALA A 26 -11.21 -2.92 -21.79
C ALA A 26 -11.12 -2.08 -20.50
N ALA A 27 -12.27 -1.71 -19.94
CA ALA A 27 -12.32 -1.02 -18.65
C ALA A 27 -11.79 -1.90 -17.51
N GLU A 28 -12.22 -3.17 -17.43
CA GLU A 28 -11.71 -4.14 -16.45
C GLU A 28 -10.19 -4.34 -16.54
N LEU A 29 -9.65 -4.51 -17.76
CA LEU A 29 -8.21 -4.67 -17.97
C LEU A 29 -7.43 -3.42 -17.58
N ARG A 30 -7.98 -2.23 -17.85
CA ARG A 30 -7.38 -0.97 -17.43
C ARG A 30 -7.36 -0.86 -15.92
N ASP A 31 -8.45 -1.20 -15.26
CA ASP A 31 -8.53 -1.19 -13.80
C ASP A 31 -7.57 -2.21 -13.18
N GLU A 32 -7.47 -3.41 -13.74
CA GLU A 32 -6.49 -4.40 -13.32
C GLU A 32 -5.06 -3.86 -13.46
N LEU A 33 -4.70 -3.26 -14.60
CA LEU A 33 -3.36 -2.70 -14.79
C LEU A 33 -3.02 -1.54 -13.83
N LEU A 34 -4.01 -0.73 -13.45
CA LEU A 34 -3.81 0.45 -12.60
C LEU A 34 -3.85 0.12 -11.11
N PHE A 35 -4.67 -0.84 -10.70
CA PHE A 35 -5.01 -1.07 -9.30
C PHE A 35 -4.64 -2.45 -8.77
N LYS A 36 -4.23 -3.39 -9.64
CA LYS A 36 -3.70 -4.67 -9.16
C LYS A 36 -2.41 -4.43 -8.40
N LEU A 37 -2.51 -4.55 -7.09
CA LEU A 37 -1.34 -4.53 -6.22
C LEU A 37 -0.49 -5.78 -6.48
N PRO A 38 0.83 -5.72 -6.24
CA PRO A 38 1.67 -6.90 -6.23
C PRO A 38 1.12 -7.96 -5.26
N GLU A 39 1.43 -9.22 -5.49
CA GLU A 39 1.12 -10.25 -4.50
C GLU A 39 1.78 -9.90 -3.17
N SER A 40 0.95 -9.80 -2.13
CA SER A 40 1.42 -9.47 -0.78
C SER A 40 2.23 -10.62 -0.19
N THR A 41 3.02 -10.32 0.83
CA THR A 41 3.68 -11.37 1.62
C THR A 41 2.80 -11.78 2.79
N ASN A 42 3.17 -12.85 3.50
CA ASN A 42 2.56 -13.18 4.79
C ASN A 42 2.70 -12.06 5.84
N ARG A 43 3.54 -11.06 5.60
CA ARG A 43 3.70 -9.87 6.44
C ARG A 43 2.78 -8.72 6.06
N GLY A 44 2.00 -8.86 4.99
CA GLY A 44 1.15 -7.80 4.45
C GLY A 44 1.92 -6.75 3.67
N ASP A 45 1.28 -5.60 3.47
CA ASP A 45 1.79 -4.47 2.69
C ASP A 45 2.09 -3.26 3.57
N CYS A 46 3.02 -2.42 3.11
CA CYS A 46 3.29 -1.15 3.76
C CYS A 46 2.07 -0.23 3.59
N PRO A 47 1.50 0.34 4.66
CA PRO A 47 0.27 1.14 4.59
C PRO A 47 0.44 2.51 3.94
N ILE A 48 1.65 2.84 3.46
CA ILE A 48 1.97 4.13 2.84
C ILE A 48 2.12 3.98 1.33
N CYS A 49 2.95 3.03 0.87
CA CYS A 49 3.19 2.82 -0.55
C CYS A 49 2.41 1.64 -1.15
N CYS A 50 1.68 0.87 -0.33
CA CYS A 50 0.94 -0.32 -0.73
C CYS A 50 1.81 -1.38 -1.44
N LEU A 51 3.12 -1.39 -1.18
CA LEU A 51 4.03 -2.43 -1.64
C LEU A 51 4.20 -3.50 -0.56
N PRO A 52 4.41 -4.77 -0.94
CA PRO A 52 4.64 -5.85 0.01
C PRO A 52 5.76 -5.55 1.00
N LEU A 53 5.52 -5.79 2.28
CA LEU A 53 6.54 -5.64 3.30
C LEU A 53 7.68 -6.65 3.07
N PRO A 54 8.94 -6.27 3.27
CA PRO A 54 10.07 -7.19 3.14
C PRO A 54 9.97 -8.35 4.12
N LEU A 55 10.34 -9.55 3.67
CA LEU A 55 10.49 -10.73 4.54
C LEU A 55 11.57 -10.51 5.61
N ASP A 56 12.62 -9.78 5.27
CA ASP A 56 13.67 -9.34 6.19
C ASP A 56 13.11 -8.29 7.15
N LEU A 57 12.94 -8.67 8.42
CA LEU A 57 12.39 -7.84 9.48
C LEU A 57 13.15 -6.52 9.65
N SER A 58 14.46 -6.50 9.38
CA SER A 58 15.31 -5.31 9.51
C SER A 58 14.99 -4.22 8.49
N LYS A 59 14.24 -4.55 7.43
CA LYS A 59 13.83 -3.63 6.36
C LYS A 59 12.45 -3.00 6.59
N SER A 60 11.91 -3.18 7.79
CA SER A 60 10.65 -2.60 8.24
C SER A 60 10.74 -2.14 9.69
N MET A 61 9.95 -1.15 10.07
CA MET A 61 9.88 -0.61 11.42
C MET A 61 8.43 -0.54 11.88
N MET A 62 8.15 -1.01 13.09
CA MET A 62 6.87 -0.80 13.75
C MET A 62 6.86 0.55 14.47
N GLN A 63 5.74 1.26 14.38
CA GLN A 63 5.53 2.54 15.05
C GLN A 63 4.71 2.35 16.32
N ALA A 64 5.31 2.52 17.50
CA ALA A 64 4.65 2.30 18.81
C ALA A 64 3.32 3.06 18.97
N CYS A 65 3.21 4.26 18.38
CA CYS A 65 2.01 5.08 18.47
C CYS A 65 0.77 4.47 17.79
N CYS A 66 0.95 3.66 16.73
CA CYS A 66 -0.15 3.15 15.90
C CYS A 66 -0.04 1.67 15.54
N SER A 67 1.00 1.00 16.02
CA SER A 67 1.37 -0.39 15.74
C SER A 67 1.49 -0.76 14.25
N LYS A 68 1.51 0.24 13.36
CA LYS A 68 1.72 0.01 11.93
C LYS A 68 3.17 -0.32 11.64
N VAL A 69 3.37 -1.36 10.82
CA VAL A 69 4.67 -1.75 10.26
C VAL A 69 4.88 -1.02 8.93
N ILE A 70 5.96 -0.26 8.84
CA ILE A 70 6.26 0.62 7.71
C ILE A 70 7.60 0.20 7.10
N CYS A 71 7.69 0.15 5.77
CA CYS A 71 8.94 -0.21 5.10
C CYS A 71 9.99 0.89 5.30
N ASN A 72 11.27 0.51 5.37
CA ASN A 72 12.36 1.45 5.58
C ASN A 72 12.46 2.53 4.49
N GLY A 73 11.95 2.26 3.28
CA GLY A 73 11.89 3.24 2.20
C GLY A 73 10.95 4.42 2.53
N CYS A 74 9.73 4.14 2.98
CA CYS A 74 8.78 5.18 3.38
C CYS A 74 9.24 5.90 4.64
N GLU A 75 9.82 5.15 5.58
CA GLU A 75 10.42 5.67 6.80
C GLU A 75 11.55 6.68 6.51
N HIS A 76 12.46 6.31 5.61
CA HIS A 76 13.55 7.18 5.17
C HIS A 76 13.04 8.42 4.44
N ALA A 77 12.10 8.26 3.51
CA ALA A 77 11.49 9.39 2.80
C ALA A 77 10.82 10.39 3.76
N ASN A 78 10.18 9.90 4.83
CA ASN A 78 9.61 10.76 5.85
C ASN A 78 10.69 11.51 6.64
N LYS A 79 11.76 10.83 7.08
CA LYS A 79 12.91 11.49 7.75
C LYS A 79 13.47 12.63 6.90
N MET A 80 13.65 12.40 5.60
CA MET A 80 14.12 13.42 4.67
C MET A 80 13.17 14.63 4.60
N ARG A 81 11.86 14.38 4.42
CA ARG A 81 10.83 15.45 4.40
C ARG A 81 10.81 16.28 5.68
N GLU A 82 10.85 15.64 6.85
CA GLU A 82 10.80 16.35 8.13
C GLU A 82 12.08 17.17 8.33
N ALA A 83 13.25 16.62 7.97
CA ALA A 83 14.54 17.31 8.05
C ALA A 83 14.58 18.55 7.13
N GLU A 84 14.12 18.44 5.88
CA GLU A 84 14.01 19.57 4.94
C GLU A 84 13.14 20.69 5.50
N ARG A 85 12.05 20.32 6.19
CA ARG A 85 11.10 21.26 6.80
C ARG A 85 11.54 21.75 8.18
N ARG A 86 12.66 21.23 8.71
CA ARG A 86 13.16 21.53 10.07
C ARG A 86 12.11 21.33 11.15
N ILE A 87 11.30 20.29 11.00
CA ILE A 87 10.29 19.88 11.98
C ILE A 87 10.75 18.59 12.66
N GLY A 88 10.39 18.43 13.93
CA GLY A 88 10.66 17.20 14.66
C GLY A 88 10.00 16.01 13.97
N TYR A 89 10.66 14.85 14.01
CA TYR A 89 10.12 13.66 13.37
C TYR A 89 8.74 13.31 13.94
N LYS A 90 7.86 12.89 13.04
CA LYS A 90 6.54 12.33 13.35
C LYS A 90 6.36 11.02 12.61
N CYS A 91 5.62 10.09 13.21
CA CYS A 91 5.24 8.83 12.59
C CYS A 91 4.71 9.08 11.17
N PRO A 92 5.22 8.38 10.14
CA PRO A 92 4.84 8.65 8.75
C PRO A 92 3.39 8.29 8.43
N PHE A 93 2.75 7.46 9.26
CA PHE A 93 1.35 7.05 9.11
C PHE A 93 0.40 7.99 9.87
N CYS A 94 0.39 7.98 11.20
CA CYS A 94 -0.58 8.72 12.01
C CYS A 94 -0.11 10.12 12.43
N ARG A 95 1.13 10.51 12.10
CA ARG A 95 1.72 11.83 12.41
C ARG A 95 1.87 12.17 13.90
N THR A 96 1.70 11.19 14.79
CA THR A 96 2.08 11.33 16.20
C THR A 96 3.59 11.61 16.30
N PRO A 97 4.04 12.59 17.10
CA PRO A 97 5.46 12.77 17.41
C PRO A 97 6.10 11.49 17.94
N ILE A 98 7.43 11.36 17.80
CA ILE A 98 8.13 10.22 18.41
C ILE A 98 7.95 10.30 19.94
N PRO A 99 7.37 9.27 20.57
CA PRO A 99 7.39 9.16 22.03
C PRO A 99 8.81 8.85 22.50
N ASP A 100 9.17 9.25 23.72
CA ASP A 100 10.38 8.69 24.34
C ASP A 100 10.23 7.17 24.60
N THR A 101 11.28 6.52 25.10
CA THR A 101 11.28 5.06 25.28
C THR A 101 10.20 4.59 26.26
N ASP A 102 10.00 5.31 27.35
CA ASP A 102 9.05 4.93 28.39
C ASP A 102 7.61 5.16 27.89
N GLU A 103 7.37 6.29 27.21
CA GLU A 103 6.11 6.59 26.54
C GLU A 103 5.78 5.57 25.44
N ALA A 104 6.78 5.10 24.69
CA ALA A 104 6.60 4.10 23.64
C ALA A 104 6.13 2.76 24.22
N ASP A 105 6.76 2.30 25.29
CA ASP A 105 6.40 1.06 25.99
C ASP A 105 4.99 1.16 26.58
N GLU A 106 4.66 2.29 27.21
CA GLU A 106 3.30 2.54 27.70
C GLU A 106 2.25 2.51 26.59
N MET A 107 2.53 3.14 25.45
CA MET A 107 1.62 3.14 24.30
C MET A 107 1.36 1.71 23.79
N MET A 108 2.41 0.89 23.74
CA MET A 108 2.31 -0.50 23.31
C MET A 108 1.52 -1.33 24.31
N MET A 109 1.83 -1.22 25.61
CA MET A 109 1.12 -1.93 26.68
C MET A 109 -0.36 -1.57 26.73
N LYS A 110 -0.72 -0.28 26.57
CA LYS A 110 -2.13 0.16 26.51
C LYS A 110 -2.91 -0.53 25.36
N ARG A 111 -2.26 -0.77 24.22
CA ARG A 111 -2.88 -1.49 23.09
C ARG A 111 -3.01 -3.00 23.37
N ILE A 112 -1.99 -3.60 24.00
CA ILE A 112 -2.02 -5.00 24.42
C ILE A 112 -3.16 -5.23 25.43
N GLU A 113 -3.29 -4.38 26.44
CA GLU A 113 -4.36 -4.44 27.44
C GLU A 113 -5.76 -4.29 26.80
N ALA A 114 -5.86 -3.52 25.72
CA ALA A 114 -7.09 -3.34 24.95
C ALA A 114 -7.39 -4.52 23.98
N ASN A 115 -6.52 -5.54 23.90
CA ASN A 115 -6.59 -6.63 22.93
C ASN A 115 -6.70 -6.13 21.48
N ASP A 116 -5.96 -5.07 21.13
CA ASP A 116 -5.87 -4.57 19.76
C ASP A 116 -5.22 -5.65 18.86
N PRO A 117 -5.89 -6.11 17.77
CA PRO A 117 -5.35 -7.15 16.89
C PRO A 117 -4.06 -6.74 16.16
N GLU A 118 -3.75 -5.45 16.13
CA GLU A 118 -2.50 -4.93 15.56
C GLU A 118 -1.42 -4.69 16.63
N ALA A 119 -1.74 -4.83 17.93
CA ALA A 119 -0.72 -4.78 18.97
C ALA A 119 0.20 -6.01 18.86
N MET A 120 1.51 -5.76 18.96
CA MET A 120 2.54 -6.79 18.91
C MET A 120 3.39 -6.74 20.17
#